data_AF-A0A929PD60-F1
#
_entry.id   AF-A0A929PD60-F1
#
_cell.length_a   1.000
_cell.length_b   1.000
_cell.length_c   1.000
_cell.angle_alpha   90.00
_cell.angle_beta   90.00
_cell.angle_gamma   90.00
#
_symmetry.space_group_name_H-M   'P 1'
#
loop_
_entity.id
_entity.type
_entity.pdbx_description
1 polymer ?
#
loop_
_entity_poly.entity_id
_entity_poly.type
_entity_poly.pdbx_seq_one_letter_code
_entity_poly.pdbx_strand_id
1 'polypeptide(L)'
;ERPVAASAFKKKKPAKIPEAPPFVTGYDEEETRRIRAMLFKKFDLKSEAPVEVVEEAPEGEAVATPPPVEERVPEYQPAASVSSGGPEPMAKGIKVGLWALAVLMAIIIGTSFSNRAKFYLKDVDGVVQVWRGKFAPAGEELLLSLDGIKTQEPRKDVYTREEICPIVFSYFQDKADAVLDEPRGPDFGKIKAHLYQAASYAPTKELYEKVRLRLKSMDFIVLFHKADIAFGRGTLPDLEAARAYLDRAGTYASSDLQRELLVGTRAVVDSAFAALRAQ
;
A
#
# COMPACT_ATOMS: atom_id res chain seq x y z
N GLU A 1 69.15 9.12 15.23
CA GLU A 1 68.35 8.01 15.82
C GLU A 1 67.05 8.62 16.33
N ARG A 2 65.83 8.06 16.15
CA ARG A 2 65.37 6.73 15.72
C ARG A 2 64.37 6.86 14.54
N PRO A 3 64.12 5.82 13.73
CA PRO A 3 63.21 5.91 12.58
C PRO A 3 61.73 5.92 12.97
N VAL A 4 60.92 6.68 12.23
CA VAL A 4 59.45 6.65 12.33
C VAL A 4 58.93 5.43 11.57
N ALA A 5 58.41 4.43 12.29
CA ALA A 5 57.83 3.24 11.68
C ALA A 5 56.44 3.53 11.10
N ALA A 6 56.29 3.41 9.78
CA ALA A 6 54.99 3.51 9.12
C ALA A 6 54.11 2.29 9.47
N SER A 7 53.05 2.49 10.25
CA SER A 7 52.06 1.46 10.56
C SER A 7 51.21 1.14 9.33
N ALA A 8 51.54 0.05 8.64
CA ALA A 8 50.80 -0.43 7.47
C ALA A 8 49.43 -0.99 7.88
N PHE A 9 48.36 -0.23 7.66
CA PHE A 9 46.99 -0.71 7.78
C PHE A 9 46.71 -1.82 6.74
N LYS A 10 46.83 -3.09 7.15
CA LYS A 10 46.35 -4.23 6.36
C LYS A 10 44.83 -4.13 6.20
N LYS A 11 44.37 -3.79 4.98
CA LYS A 11 42.96 -3.90 4.60
C LYS A 11 42.50 -5.37 4.78
N LYS A 12 41.67 -5.64 5.79
CA LYS A 12 40.92 -6.91 5.85
C LYS A 12 39.99 -6.95 4.64
N LYS A 13 40.06 -8.02 3.84
CA LYS A 13 39.07 -8.30 2.80
C LYS A 13 37.70 -8.52 3.49
N PRO A 14 36.58 -8.05 2.92
CA PRO A 14 35.27 -8.40 3.44
C PRO A 14 35.08 -9.92 3.33
N ALA A 15 34.56 -10.54 4.38
CA ALA A 15 34.20 -11.95 4.34
C ALA A 15 33.02 -12.12 3.37
N LYS A 16 33.15 -13.06 2.43
CA LYS A 16 32.01 -13.47 1.61
C LYS A 16 30.99 -14.14 2.53
N ILE A 17 29.77 -13.60 2.58
CA ILE A 17 28.62 -14.31 3.09
C ILE A 17 28.40 -15.51 2.15
N PRO A 18 28.19 -16.75 2.64
CA PRO A 18 27.85 -17.86 1.77
C PRO A 18 26.51 -17.55 1.08
N GLU A 19 26.55 -17.59 -0.25
CA GLU A 19 25.37 -17.45 -1.11
C GLU A 19 24.39 -18.59 -0.76
N ALA A 20 23.12 -18.27 -0.52
CA ALA A 20 22.13 -19.30 -0.24
C ALA A 20 22.03 -20.23 -1.47
N PRO A 21 22.11 -21.56 -1.29
CA PRO A 21 22.18 -22.47 -2.44
C PRO A 21 20.92 -22.36 -3.30
N PRO A 22 21.04 -22.45 -4.63
CA PRO A 22 19.88 -22.40 -5.52
C PRO A 22 18.93 -23.56 -5.21
N PHE A 23 17.62 -23.28 -5.24
CA PHE A 23 16.56 -24.25 -4.89
C PHE A 23 16.45 -25.48 -5.84
N VAL A 24 17.33 -25.59 -6.83
CA VAL A 24 17.58 -26.83 -7.59
C VAL A 24 19.09 -26.93 -7.80
N THR A 25 19.75 -27.87 -7.12
CA THR A 25 21.16 -28.19 -7.40
C THR A 25 21.24 -29.05 -8.65
N GLY A 26 21.53 -28.43 -9.80
CA GLY A 26 21.63 -29.09 -11.11
C GLY A 26 22.87 -29.97 -11.26
N TYR A 27 23.01 -31.00 -10.41
CA TYR A 27 23.99 -32.07 -10.58
C TYR A 27 23.48 -33.25 -11.41
N ASP A 28 22.16 -33.30 -11.68
CA ASP A 28 21.54 -34.24 -12.61
C ASP A 28 20.57 -33.52 -13.55
N GLU A 29 20.87 -33.55 -14.85
CA GLU A 29 20.00 -33.01 -15.90
C GLU A 29 18.70 -33.80 -16.04
N GLU A 30 18.71 -35.11 -15.78
CA GLU A 30 17.53 -35.96 -15.90
C GLU A 30 16.55 -35.69 -14.76
N GLU A 31 17.05 -35.56 -13.52
CA GLU A 31 16.22 -35.12 -12.38
C GLU A 31 15.64 -33.72 -12.61
N THR A 32 16.44 -32.79 -13.13
CA THR A 32 15.98 -31.44 -13.48
C THR A 32 14.89 -31.46 -14.56
N ARG A 33 15.06 -32.28 -15.61
CA ARG A 33 14.03 -32.49 -16.65
C ARG A 33 12.78 -33.18 -16.08
N ARG A 34 12.94 -34.11 -15.14
CA ARG A 34 11.83 -34.86 -14.51
C ARG A 34 11.00 -33.95 -13.60
N ILE A 35 11.64 -33.13 -12.76
CA ILE A 35 10.95 -32.13 -11.92
C ILE A 35 10.23 -31.11 -12.80
N ARG A 36 10.90 -30.59 -13.85
CA ARG A 36 10.28 -29.70 -14.85
C ARG A 36 9.08 -30.38 -15.52
N ALA A 37 9.21 -31.63 -15.94
CA ALA A 37 8.11 -32.40 -16.53
C ALA A 37 6.95 -32.61 -15.55
N MET A 38 7.19 -32.83 -14.25
CA MET A 38 6.13 -32.94 -13.25
C MET A 38 5.41 -31.60 -13.02
N LEU A 39 6.13 -30.48 -12.93
CA LEU A 39 5.52 -29.14 -12.79
C LEU A 39 4.62 -28.77 -13.99
N PHE A 40 5.00 -29.16 -15.20
CA PHE A 40 4.29 -28.76 -16.43
C PHE A 40 3.27 -29.79 -16.95
N LYS A 41 3.11 -30.96 -16.29
CA LYS A 41 2.17 -32.01 -16.73
C LYS A 41 0.76 -31.83 -16.14
N LYS A 42 0.09 -30.78 -16.63
CA LYS A 42 -1.38 -30.57 -16.69
C LYS A 42 -2.22 -30.96 -15.46
N PHE A 43 -2.64 -29.94 -14.71
CA PHE A 43 -3.96 -29.99 -14.06
C PHE A 43 -5.05 -29.79 -15.13
N ASP A 44 -5.77 -30.86 -15.46
CA ASP A 44 -7.01 -30.78 -16.25
C ASP A 44 -8.18 -30.48 -15.30
N LEU A 45 -8.56 -29.21 -15.20
CA LEU A 45 -9.79 -28.76 -14.53
C LEU A 45 -10.73 -28.19 -15.60
N LYS A 46 -11.79 -28.94 -15.92
CA LYS A 46 -12.71 -28.62 -17.01
C LYS A 46 -14.15 -28.63 -16.52
N SER A 47 -14.88 -27.55 -16.81
CA SER A 47 -16.29 -27.29 -16.44
C SER A 47 -16.51 -27.02 -14.93
N GLU A 48 -17.39 -26.11 -14.49
CA GLU A 48 -18.57 -25.50 -15.14
C GLU A 48 -18.74 -23.99 -14.87
N ALA A 49 -19.55 -23.33 -15.70
CA ALA A 49 -20.07 -21.96 -15.61
C ALA A 49 -21.22 -21.80 -16.65
N PRO A 50 -22.01 -20.69 -16.73
CA PRO A 50 -22.48 -19.76 -15.70
C PRO A 50 -24.02 -19.48 -15.74
N VAL A 51 -24.59 -18.94 -14.65
CA VAL A 51 -26.01 -18.53 -14.48
C VAL A 51 -26.03 -17.42 -13.40
N GLU A 52 -26.70 -16.25 -13.46
CA GLU A 52 -27.55 -15.56 -14.48
C GLU A 52 -27.45 -14.00 -14.31
N VAL A 53 -28.36 -13.20 -14.88
CA VAL A 53 -28.46 -11.72 -14.76
C VAL A 53 -29.92 -11.26 -14.69
N VAL A 54 -30.26 -10.29 -13.82
CA VAL A 54 -31.49 -9.44 -13.82
C VAL A 54 -31.08 -8.09 -13.19
N GLU A 55 -31.12 -6.92 -13.87
CA GLU A 55 -32.26 -5.96 -14.01
C GLU A 55 -32.89 -5.50 -12.66
N GLU A 56 -33.30 -4.25 -12.42
CA GLU A 56 -33.18 -2.94 -13.10
C GLU A 56 -33.33 -1.82 -12.03
N ALA A 57 -33.07 -0.55 -12.35
CA ALA A 57 -33.42 0.60 -11.50
C ALA A 57 -34.84 1.12 -11.82
N PRO A 58 -35.43 1.98 -10.96
CA PRO A 58 -35.49 3.38 -11.39
C PRO A 58 -35.24 4.43 -10.28
N GLU A 59 -35.20 5.68 -10.73
CA GLU A 59 -34.84 6.91 -10.00
C GLU A 59 -35.97 7.45 -9.10
N GLY A 60 -35.63 8.46 -8.27
CA GLY A 60 -36.55 9.59 -8.07
C GLY A 60 -36.81 10.05 -6.63
N GLU A 61 -36.40 11.30 -6.36
CA GLU A 61 -37.06 12.26 -5.43
C GLU A 61 -37.11 11.96 -3.91
N ALA A 62 -37.13 12.95 -3.01
CA ALA A 62 -36.72 14.36 -3.08
C ALA A 62 -36.40 14.88 -1.66
N VAL A 63 -35.72 16.02 -1.57
CA VAL A 63 -35.33 16.68 -0.31
C VAL A 63 -36.56 17.27 0.39
N ALA A 64 -36.85 16.84 1.62
CA ALA A 64 -37.86 17.45 2.48
C ALA A 64 -37.26 18.55 3.37
N THR A 65 -37.44 19.81 2.96
CA THR A 65 -37.23 20.99 3.82
C THR A 65 -38.35 21.14 4.85
N PRO A 66 -38.05 21.50 6.11
CA PRO A 66 -39.08 21.95 7.05
C PRO A 66 -39.60 23.36 6.69
N PRO A 67 -40.87 23.69 7.01
CA PRO A 67 -41.53 24.91 6.55
C PRO A 67 -41.09 26.20 7.28
N PRO A 68 -41.41 27.39 6.73
CA PRO A 68 -40.90 28.67 7.22
C PRO A 68 -41.58 29.13 8.52
N VAL A 69 -40.80 29.78 9.40
CA VAL A 69 -41.34 30.53 10.54
C VAL A 69 -41.63 31.96 10.08
N GLU A 70 -42.87 32.39 10.31
CA GLU A 70 -43.41 33.69 9.91
C GLU A 70 -42.97 34.79 10.88
N GLU A 71 -41.87 35.49 10.56
CA GLU A 71 -41.36 36.59 11.40
C GLU A 71 -42.01 37.93 11.03
N ARG A 72 -42.72 38.53 11.99
CA ARG A 72 -43.44 39.79 11.80
C ARG A 72 -42.48 40.96 11.65
N VAL A 73 -42.65 41.72 10.57
CA VAL A 73 -42.06 43.06 10.41
C VAL A 73 -42.65 44.06 11.41
N PRO A 74 -41.84 44.80 12.17
CA PRO A 74 -42.14 46.16 12.58
C PRO A 74 -41.53 47.14 11.57
N GLU A 75 -42.39 47.99 11.04
CA GLU A 75 -42.08 49.05 10.07
C GLU A 75 -41.11 50.10 10.66
N TYR A 76 -40.09 50.50 9.90
CA TYR A 76 -39.21 51.62 10.27
C TYR A 76 -39.02 52.57 9.09
N GLN A 77 -39.39 53.83 9.28
CA GLN A 77 -39.32 54.89 8.26
C GLN A 77 -37.87 55.37 8.03
N PRO A 78 -37.51 55.78 6.80
CA PRO A 78 -36.17 56.30 6.53
C PRO A 78 -36.03 57.75 7.01
N ALA A 79 -35.23 57.95 8.07
CA ALA A 79 -34.73 59.27 8.44
C ALA A 79 -33.39 59.56 7.75
N ALA A 80 -33.18 60.83 7.39
CA ALA A 80 -32.13 61.28 6.49
C ALA A 80 -30.67 60.99 6.94
N SER A 81 -29.79 61.00 5.95
CA SER A 81 -28.33 60.96 6.09
C SER A 81 -27.78 62.07 6.99
N VAL A 82 -26.74 61.76 7.78
CA VAL A 82 -25.85 62.78 8.37
C VAL A 82 -24.38 62.38 8.25
N SER A 83 -23.59 63.42 7.97
CA SER A 83 -22.17 63.47 7.62
C SER A 83 -21.17 62.79 8.58
N SER A 84 -19.99 62.54 8.02
CA SER A 84 -18.72 62.07 8.60
C SER A 84 -18.19 62.83 9.82
N GLY A 85 -17.48 62.12 10.72
CA GLY A 85 -16.41 62.71 11.55
C GLY A 85 -15.98 61.93 12.81
N GLY A 86 -14.70 61.49 12.88
CA GLY A 86 -14.04 61.10 14.14
C GLY A 86 -13.48 59.66 14.22
N PRO A 87 -12.33 59.41 14.88
CA PRO A 87 -11.69 58.09 14.95
C PRO A 87 -12.27 57.22 16.08
N GLU A 88 -13.28 56.40 15.77
CA GLU A 88 -14.04 55.69 16.81
C GLU A 88 -13.33 54.47 17.45
N PRO A 89 -13.52 54.24 18.77
CA PRO A 89 -12.98 53.09 19.47
C PRO A 89 -13.59 51.74 19.05
N MET A 90 -14.76 51.72 18.40
CA MET A 90 -15.39 50.48 17.92
C MET A 90 -14.48 49.69 16.96
N ALA A 91 -13.76 50.39 16.07
CA ALA A 91 -12.81 49.75 15.15
C ALA A 91 -11.61 49.09 15.87
N LYS A 92 -11.26 49.55 17.08
CA LYS A 92 -10.25 48.89 17.92
C LYS A 92 -10.84 47.68 18.65
N GLY A 93 -12.06 47.79 19.17
CA GLY A 93 -12.78 46.69 19.81
C GLY A 93 -12.99 45.49 18.87
N ILE A 94 -13.47 45.74 17.65
CA ILE A 94 -13.66 44.69 16.62
C ILE A 94 -12.32 44.03 16.26
N LYS A 95 -11.24 44.80 16.10
CA LYS A 95 -9.90 44.25 15.84
C LYS A 95 -9.40 43.38 16.99
N VAL A 96 -9.57 43.81 18.24
CA VAL A 96 -9.17 43.02 19.42
C VAL A 96 -9.99 41.74 19.53
N GLY A 97 -11.31 41.79 19.29
CA GLY A 97 -12.16 40.60 19.24
C GLY A 97 -11.75 39.61 18.15
N LEU A 98 -11.42 40.11 16.96
CA LEU A 98 -10.96 39.27 15.84
C LEU A 98 -9.57 38.66 16.10
N TRP A 99 -8.65 39.39 16.73
CA TRP A 99 -7.38 38.84 17.21
C TRP A 99 -7.58 37.77 18.31
N ALA A 100 -8.47 38.00 19.27
CA ALA A 100 -8.78 37.03 20.33
C ALA A 100 -9.37 35.74 19.76
N LEU A 101 -10.29 35.84 18.78
CA LEU A 101 -10.84 34.69 18.07
C LEU A 101 -9.77 33.94 17.27
N ALA A 102 -8.87 34.66 16.59
CA ALA A 102 -7.76 34.04 15.85
C ALA A 102 -6.79 33.28 16.79
N VAL A 103 -6.48 33.85 17.96
CA VAL A 103 -5.66 33.19 18.99
C VAL A 103 -6.38 31.95 19.54
N LEU A 104 -7.67 32.02 19.82
CA LEU A 104 -8.47 30.87 20.28
C LEU A 104 -8.47 29.73 19.24
N MET A 105 -8.69 30.06 17.96
CA MET A 105 -8.62 29.07 16.88
C MET A 105 -7.22 28.47 16.74
N ALA A 106 -6.16 29.27 16.88
CA ALA A 106 -4.78 28.76 16.86
C ALA A 106 -4.51 27.78 18.02
N ILE A 107 -5.05 28.03 19.22
CA ILE A 107 -4.95 27.13 20.39
C ILE A 107 -5.72 25.82 20.12
N ILE A 108 -6.94 25.89 19.59
CA ILE A 108 -7.76 24.70 19.26
C ILE A 108 -7.05 23.86 18.17
N ILE A 109 -6.51 24.48 17.14
CA ILE A 109 -5.77 23.79 16.07
C ILE A 109 -4.49 23.16 16.65
N GLY A 110 -3.69 23.90 17.42
CA GLY A 110 -2.44 23.41 18.00
C GLY A 110 -2.65 22.23 18.97
N THR A 111 -3.66 22.31 19.83
CA THR A 111 -4.02 21.21 20.75
C THR A 111 -4.56 19.99 19.99
N SER A 112 -5.35 20.18 18.93
CA SER A 112 -5.81 19.10 18.04
C SER A 112 -4.65 18.38 17.35
N PHE A 113 -3.67 19.12 16.80
CA PHE A 113 -2.45 18.53 16.22
C PHE A 113 -1.63 17.76 17.26
N SER A 114 -1.43 18.31 18.47
CA SER A 114 -0.72 17.63 19.56
C SER A 114 -1.41 16.32 19.97
N ASN A 115 -2.75 16.28 19.96
CA ASN A 115 -3.48 15.05 20.25
C ASN A 115 -3.47 14.05 19.08
N ARG A 116 -3.46 14.49 17.80
CA ARG A 116 -3.33 13.58 16.64
C ARG A 116 -2.04 12.76 16.61
N ALA A 117 -0.98 13.23 17.27
CA ALA A 117 0.32 12.55 17.32
C ALA A 117 0.41 11.42 18.38
N LYS A 118 -0.62 11.28 19.24
CA LYS A 118 -0.66 10.29 20.33
C LYS A 118 -1.47 9.06 19.90
N PHE A 119 -0.94 7.88 20.19
CA PHE A 119 -1.59 6.60 19.89
C PHE A 119 -1.71 5.76 21.15
N TYR A 120 -2.72 4.89 21.18
CA TYR A 120 -3.05 4.04 22.32
C TYR A 120 -3.29 2.61 21.83
N LEU A 121 -2.78 1.63 22.58
CA LEU A 121 -3.04 0.21 22.33
C LEU A 121 -3.99 -0.31 23.41
N LYS A 122 -5.10 -0.93 22.98
CA LYS A 122 -6.09 -1.54 23.87
C LYS A 122 -6.29 -3.00 23.46
N ASP A 123 -6.29 -3.92 24.42
CA ASP A 123 -6.78 -5.28 24.14
C ASP A 123 -8.29 -5.29 24.33
N VAL A 124 -9.00 -5.76 23.32
CA VAL A 124 -10.45 -5.98 23.35
C VAL A 124 -10.69 -7.37 22.77
N ASP A 125 -11.26 -8.28 23.57
CA ASP A 125 -11.59 -9.65 23.17
C ASP A 125 -10.42 -10.44 22.53
N GLY A 126 -9.19 -10.20 23.01
CA GLY A 126 -7.97 -10.84 22.51
C GLY A 126 -7.35 -10.19 21.28
N VAL A 127 -7.93 -9.10 20.76
CA VAL A 127 -7.45 -8.34 19.60
C VAL A 127 -6.84 -7.02 20.06
N VAL A 128 -5.64 -6.68 19.56
CA VAL A 128 -4.96 -5.42 19.88
C VAL A 128 -5.50 -4.31 18.98
N GLN A 129 -6.24 -3.36 19.52
CA GLN A 129 -6.77 -2.21 18.79
C GLN A 129 -5.82 -1.01 18.88
N VAL A 130 -5.53 -0.38 17.73
CA VAL A 130 -4.75 0.87 17.66
C VAL A 130 -5.72 2.06 17.57
N TRP A 131 -5.68 2.91 18.59
CA TRP A 131 -6.48 4.13 18.67
C TRP A 131 -5.61 5.37 18.51
N ARG A 132 -6.17 6.44 17.92
CA ARG A 132 -5.50 7.72 17.68
C ARG A 132 -6.18 8.85 18.43
N GLY A 133 -5.35 9.61 19.14
CA GLY A 133 -5.67 10.88 19.77
C GLY A 133 -6.75 10.84 20.83
N LYS A 134 -7.03 12.03 21.38
CA LYS A 134 -8.11 12.31 22.34
C LYS A 134 -8.74 13.62 21.92
N PHE A 135 -9.86 13.56 21.22
CA PHE A 135 -10.58 14.68 20.62
C PHE A 135 -11.87 14.93 21.38
N ALA A 136 -12.13 16.17 21.77
CA ALA A 136 -13.45 16.54 22.29
C ALA A 136 -14.43 16.75 21.13
N PRO A 137 -15.70 16.28 21.20
CA PRO A 137 -16.29 15.46 22.27
C PRO A 137 -16.15 13.94 22.09
N ALA A 138 -15.79 13.47 20.88
CA ALA A 138 -15.93 12.05 20.48
C ALA A 138 -14.96 11.06 21.14
N GLY A 139 -13.92 11.54 21.84
CA GLY A 139 -12.91 10.70 22.46
C GLY A 139 -11.80 10.29 21.48
N GLU A 140 -11.56 8.99 21.37
CA GLU A 140 -10.43 8.42 20.62
C GLU A 140 -10.93 7.83 19.29
N GLU A 141 -10.09 7.82 18.26
CA GLU A 141 -10.45 7.29 16.93
C GLU A 141 -9.81 5.91 16.71
N LEU A 142 -10.60 4.86 16.50
CA LEU A 142 -10.06 3.54 16.14
C LEU A 142 -9.47 3.60 14.73
N LEU A 143 -8.17 3.31 14.59
CA LEU A 143 -7.52 3.25 13.28
C LEU A 143 -7.61 1.86 12.66
N LEU A 144 -7.33 0.81 13.45
CA LEU A 144 -7.26 -0.57 12.97
C LEU A 144 -7.21 -1.55 14.16
N SER A 145 -7.57 -2.80 13.86
CA SER A 145 -7.50 -3.93 14.80
C SER A 145 -6.45 -4.94 14.34
N LEU A 146 -5.58 -5.35 15.25
CA LEU A 146 -4.43 -6.23 15.04
C LEU A 146 -4.70 -7.57 15.73
N ASP A 147 -5.12 -8.55 14.95
CA ASP A 147 -5.44 -9.90 15.42
C ASP A 147 -4.18 -10.79 15.50
N GLY A 148 -4.05 -11.57 16.57
CA GLY A 148 -2.91 -12.46 16.79
C GLY A 148 -1.61 -11.80 17.26
N ILE A 149 -1.57 -10.47 17.45
CA ILE A 149 -0.42 -9.81 18.08
C ILE A 149 -0.45 -10.03 19.59
N LYS A 150 0.64 -10.59 20.11
CA LYS A 150 0.90 -10.59 21.56
C LYS A 150 1.55 -9.26 21.95
N THR A 151 0.83 -8.43 22.69
CA THR A 151 1.41 -7.21 23.28
C THR A 151 2.58 -7.58 24.19
N GLN A 152 3.73 -6.93 24.02
CA GLN A 152 4.86 -7.08 24.94
C GLN A 152 4.65 -6.21 26.19
N GLU A 153 4.85 -6.79 27.37
CA GLU A 153 4.86 -6.06 28.63
C GLU A 153 6.28 -5.56 28.98
N PRO A 154 6.42 -4.40 29.63
CA PRO A 154 5.35 -3.48 30.05
C PRO A 154 4.81 -2.62 28.89
N ARG A 155 3.48 -2.55 28.77
CA ARG A 155 2.78 -1.67 27.81
C ARG A 155 2.99 -0.20 28.19
N LYS A 156 3.11 0.68 27.20
CA LYS A 156 3.10 2.14 27.40
C LYS A 156 1.67 2.68 27.36
N ASP A 157 1.38 3.68 28.19
CA ASP A 157 0.07 4.37 28.17
C ASP A 157 -0.15 5.18 26.89
N VAL A 158 0.93 5.69 26.29
CA VAL A 158 0.92 6.48 25.06
C VAL A 158 2.10 6.08 24.19
N TYR A 159 1.83 5.88 22.91
CA TYR A 159 2.83 5.61 21.88
C TYR A 159 2.92 6.79 20.89
N THR A 160 4.10 7.00 20.30
CA THR A 160 4.28 7.92 19.17
C THR A 160 4.03 7.21 17.84
N ARG A 161 3.98 7.98 16.74
CA ARG A 161 3.86 7.44 15.38
C ARG A 161 5.04 6.52 15.04
N GLU A 162 6.24 6.90 15.46
CA GLU A 162 7.50 6.18 15.23
C GLU A 162 7.53 4.83 15.94
N GLU A 163 6.74 4.65 16.99
CA GLU A 163 6.62 3.39 17.74
C GLU A 163 5.48 2.50 17.20
N ILE A 164 4.35 3.09 16.79
CA ILE A 164 3.22 2.34 16.23
C ILE A 164 3.48 1.90 14.78
N CYS A 165 4.05 2.77 13.93
CA CYS A 165 4.26 2.46 12.52
C CYS A 165 5.04 1.14 12.30
N PRO A 166 6.16 0.86 12.99
CA PRO A 166 6.85 -0.44 12.89
C PRO A 166 5.98 -1.64 13.26
N ILE A 167 5.16 -1.55 14.31
CA ILE A 167 4.28 -2.64 14.75
C ILE A 167 3.24 -2.96 13.67
N VAL A 168 2.56 -1.93 13.17
CA VAL A 168 1.52 -2.07 12.13
C VAL A 168 2.13 -2.47 10.78
N PHE A 169 3.32 -1.97 10.46
CA PHE A 169 4.10 -2.38 9.29
C PHE A 169 4.40 -3.89 9.31
N SER A 170 5.00 -4.38 10.41
CA SER A 170 5.35 -5.79 10.57
C SER A 170 4.11 -6.68 10.50
N TYR A 171 3.03 -6.32 11.21
CA TYR A 171 1.76 -7.05 11.14
C TYR A 171 1.24 -7.26 9.71
N PHE A 172 1.27 -6.22 8.88
CA PHE A 172 0.82 -6.34 7.50
C PHE A 172 1.83 -7.05 6.59
N GLN A 173 3.13 -7.11 6.95
CA GLN A 173 4.06 -8.04 6.31
C GLN A 173 3.75 -9.48 6.70
N ASP A 174 3.55 -9.77 7.99
CA ASP A 174 3.23 -11.10 8.50
C ASP A 174 1.91 -11.64 7.91
N LYS A 175 0.87 -10.79 7.79
CA LYS A 175 -0.38 -11.15 7.10
C LYS A 175 -0.18 -11.34 5.59
N ALA A 176 0.71 -10.59 4.94
CA ALA A 176 1.05 -10.80 3.53
C ALA A 176 1.86 -12.10 3.31
N ASP A 177 2.66 -12.52 4.29
CA ASP A 177 3.44 -13.76 4.27
C ASP A 177 2.57 -14.98 4.57
N ALA A 178 1.70 -14.91 5.58
CA ALA A 178 0.78 -16.00 5.93
C ALA A 178 -0.16 -16.42 4.79
N VAL A 179 -0.48 -15.52 3.85
CA VAL A 179 -1.28 -15.83 2.65
C VAL A 179 -0.48 -16.61 1.60
N LEU A 180 0.86 -16.58 1.62
CA LEU A 180 1.68 -17.44 0.76
C LEU A 180 1.53 -18.93 1.12
N ASP A 181 1.30 -19.20 2.41
CA ASP A 181 1.22 -20.56 2.98
C ASP A 181 -0.22 -21.14 2.94
N GLU A 182 -1.19 -20.46 2.33
CA GLU A 182 -2.56 -20.97 2.17
C GLU A 182 -2.57 -22.28 1.33
N PRO A 183 -3.22 -23.38 1.75
CA PRO A 183 -3.17 -24.68 1.06
C PRO A 183 -3.67 -24.70 -0.40
N ARG A 184 -4.36 -23.65 -0.85
CA ARG A 184 -4.83 -23.48 -2.24
C ARG A 184 -3.82 -22.75 -3.13
N GLY A 185 -2.64 -22.42 -2.61
CA GLY A 185 -1.65 -21.58 -3.26
C GLY A 185 -1.85 -20.09 -2.96
N PRO A 186 -0.86 -19.25 -3.31
CA PRO A 186 -0.82 -17.85 -2.92
C PRO A 186 -1.87 -16.98 -3.62
N ASP A 187 -2.76 -16.37 -2.85
CA ASP A 187 -3.67 -15.33 -3.34
C ASP A 187 -2.91 -13.99 -3.49
N PHE A 188 -2.34 -13.77 -4.67
CA PHE A 188 -1.62 -12.53 -5.01
C PHE A 188 -2.49 -11.27 -4.87
N GLY A 189 -3.82 -11.36 -4.84
CA GLY A 189 -4.73 -10.24 -4.58
C GLY A 189 -4.67 -9.82 -3.11
N LYS A 190 -4.95 -10.77 -2.20
CA LYS A 190 -4.83 -10.58 -0.74
C LYS A 190 -3.42 -10.14 -0.33
N ILE A 191 -2.38 -10.79 -0.85
CA ILE A 191 -0.98 -10.45 -0.53
C ILE A 191 -0.69 -9.00 -0.92
N LYS A 192 -1.12 -8.55 -2.12
CA LYS A 192 -0.95 -7.15 -2.52
C LYS A 192 -1.73 -6.19 -1.63
N ALA A 193 -2.95 -6.52 -1.22
CA ALA A 193 -3.74 -5.69 -0.30
C ALA A 193 -3.01 -5.44 1.03
N HIS A 194 -2.48 -6.51 1.65
CA HIS A 194 -1.68 -6.39 2.88
C HIS A 194 -0.35 -5.63 2.65
N LEU A 195 0.33 -5.83 1.52
CA LEU A 195 1.53 -5.06 1.20
C LEU A 195 1.26 -3.57 0.97
N TYR A 196 0.13 -3.17 0.37
CA TYR A 196 -0.26 -1.77 0.30
C TYR A 196 -0.54 -1.17 1.69
N GLN A 197 -1.17 -1.93 2.59
CA GLN A 197 -1.35 -1.54 3.98
C GLN A 197 0.03 -1.36 4.66
N ALA A 198 0.92 -2.35 4.58
CA ALA A 198 2.29 -2.26 5.10
C ALA A 198 3.03 -1.01 4.57
N ALA A 199 3.00 -0.76 3.26
CA ALA A 199 3.64 0.40 2.65
C ALA A 199 3.19 1.74 3.29
N SER A 200 1.92 1.86 3.68
CA SER A 200 1.41 3.09 4.32
C SER A 200 1.93 3.34 5.76
N TYR A 201 2.40 2.28 6.44
CA TYR A 201 3.00 2.34 7.78
C TYR A 201 4.53 2.19 7.77
N ALA A 202 5.19 2.12 6.61
CA ALA A 202 6.62 1.92 6.50
C ALA A 202 7.42 3.00 7.27
N PRO A 203 8.22 2.64 8.29
CA PRO A 203 8.89 3.62 9.15
C PRO A 203 10.13 4.24 8.49
N THR A 204 10.64 3.65 7.39
CA THR A 204 11.73 4.22 6.59
C THR A 204 11.44 4.10 5.10
N LYS A 205 12.05 4.99 4.31
CA LYS A 205 12.00 4.92 2.84
C LYS A 205 12.56 3.60 2.29
N GLU A 206 13.57 3.02 2.95
CA GLU A 206 14.15 1.73 2.55
C GLU A 206 13.13 0.58 2.69
N LEU A 207 12.39 0.54 3.80
CA LEU A 207 11.36 -0.47 4.03
C LEU A 207 10.15 -0.28 3.09
N TYR A 208 9.77 0.96 2.80
CA TYR A 208 8.80 1.28 1.75
C TYR A 208 9.24 0.75 0.39
N GLU A 209 10.49 1.01 -0.02
CA GLU A 209 11.03 0.53 -1.29
C GLU A 209 11.12 -0.99 -1.36
N LYS A 210 11.46 -1.69 -0.26
CA LYS A 210 11.41 -3.16 -0.18
C LYS A 210 10.00 -3.70 -0.44
N VAL A 211 8.97 -3.10 0.17
CA VAL A 211 7.56 -3.46 -0.09
C VAL A 211 7.18 -3.15 -1.55
N ARG A 212 7.57 -1.99 -2.08
CA ARG A 212 7.32 -1.61 -3.48
C ARG A 212 7.98 -2.58 -4.47
N LEU A 213 9.20 -3.04 -4.20
CA LEU A 213 9.90 -4.04 -5.01
C LEU A 213 9.20 -5.40 -4.97
N ARG A 214 8.68 -5.81 -3.80
CA ARG A 214 7.86 -7.04 -3.67
C ARG A 214 6.57 -6.95 -4.50
N LEU A 215 5.84 -5.84 -4.39
CA LEU A 215 4.66 -5.55 -5.23
C LEU A 215 4.99 -5.66 -6.73
N LYS A 216 6.06 -4.98 -7.18
CA LYS A 216 6.54 -5.08 -8.57
C LYS A 216 6.86 -6.53 -8.97
N SER A 217 7.54 -7.29 -8.11
CA SER A 217 7.91 -8.67 -8.41
C SER A 217 6.69 -9.59 -8.57
N MET A 218 5.61 -9.35 -7.83
CA MET A 218 4.36 -10.11 -7.96
C MET A 218 3.67 -9.83 -9.30
N ASP A 219 3.58 -8.57 -9.71
CA ASP A 219 3.02 -8.20 -11.02
C ASP A 219 3.87 -8.74 -12.18
N PHE A 220 5.21 -8.73 -12.03
CA PHE A 220 6.11 -9.40 -12.98
C PHE A 220 5.80 -10.90 -13.10
N ILE A 221 5.73 -11.64 -11.98
CA ILE A 221 5.48 -13.09 -11.99
C ILE A 221 4.13 -13.42 -12.64
N VAL A 222 3.06 -12.68 -12.31
CA VAL A 222 1.72 -12.90 -12.88
C VAL A 222 1.70 -12.64 -14.39
N LEU A 223 2.36 -11.59 -14.88
CA LEU A 223 2.42 -11.27 -16.30
C LEU A 223 3.32 -12.24 -17.07
N PHE A 224 4.47 -12.61 -16.51
CA PHE A 224 5.38 -13.57 -17.11
C PHE A 224 4.71 -14.96 -17.24
N HIS A 225 4.05 -15.44 -16.20
CA HIS A 225 3.32 -16.71 -16.26
C HIS A 225 2.16 -16.69 -17.27
N LYS A 226 1.46 -15.55 -17.43
CA LYS A 226 0.46 -15.37 -18.50
C LYS A 226 1.09 -15.43 -19.90
N ALA A 227 2.32 -14.93 -20.06
CA ALA A 227 3.06 -15.08 -21.31
C ALA A 227 3.41 -16.55 -21.58
N ASP A 228 3.88 -17.30 -20.58
CA ASP A 228 4.18 -18.73 -20.70
C ASP A 228 2.95 -19.56 -21.09
N ILE A 229 1.79 -19.30 -20.46
CA ILE A 229 0.52 -19.97 -20.81
C ILE A 229 0.11 -19.69 -22.26
N ALA A 230 0.23 -18.44 -22.70
CA ALA A 230 -0.12 -18.05 -24.06
C ALA A 230 0.87 -18.67 -25.07
N PHE A 231 2.18 -18.55 -24.83
CA PHE A 231 3.22 -19.19 -25.63
C PHE A 231 3.00 -20.70 -25.77
N GLY A 232 2.64 -21.39 -24.68
CA GLY A 232 2.36 -22.83 -24.66
C GLY A 232 1.16 -23.29 -25.49
N ARG A 233 0.28 -22.38 -25.95
CA ARG A 233 -0.80 -22.67 -26.90
C ARG A 233 -0.35 -22.57 -28.36
N GLY A 234 0.68 -21.77 -28.64
CA GLY A 234 1.39 -21.75 -29.92
C GLY A 234 0.65 -21.19 -31.14
N THR A 235 -0.57 -20.64 -31.01
CA THR A 235 -1.28 -20.01 -32.14
C THR A 235 -0.75 -18.61 -32.44
N LEU A 236 -0.92 -18.07 -33.65
CA LEU A 236 -0.52 -16.68 -33.95
C LEU A 236 -1.12 -15.66 -32.95
N PRO A 237 -2.44 -15.67 -32.63
CA PRO A 237 -3.00 -14.79 -31.61
C PRO A 237 -2.44 -15.00 -30.20
N ASP A 238 -2.20 -16.25 -29.78
CA ASP A 238 -1.62 -16.51 -28.45
C ASP A 238 -0.15 -16.06 -28.36
N LEU A 239 0.62 -16.14 -29.45
CA LEU A 239 2.00 -15.63 -29.51
C LEU A 239 2.05 -14.09 -29.48
N GLU A 240 1.11 -13.41 -30.15
CA GLU A 240 0.93 -11.95 -30.01
C GLU A 240 0.55 -11.57 -28.57
N ALA A 241 -0.35 -12.34 -27.93
CA ALA A 241 -0.71 -12.15 -26.53
C ALA A 241 0.48 -12.40 -25.58
N ALA A 242 1.29 -13.44 -25.83
CA ALA A 242 2.51 -13.72 -25.07
C ALA A 242 3.50 -12.55 -25.12
N ARG A 243 3.75 -12.01 -26.31
CA ARG A 243 4.59 -10.81 -26.49
C ARG A 243 4.03 -9.60 -25.73
N ALA A 244 2.72 -9.35 -25.81
CA ALA A 244 2.06 -8.26 -25.08
C ALA A 244 2.15 -8.43 -23.55
N TYR A 245 2.08 -9.66 -23.04
CA TYR A 245 2.28 -9.95 -21.62
C TYR A 245 3.74 -9.73 -21.18
N LEU A 246 4.73 -10.15 -21.99
CA LEU A 246 6.16 -9.88 -21.73
C LEU A 246 6.46 -8.38 -21.74
N ASP A 247 5.94 -7.62 -22.71
CA ASP A 247 6.11 -6.16 -22.76
C ASP A 247 5.55 -5.48 -21.50
N ARG A 248 4.39 -5.91 -21.00
CA ARG A 248 3.84 -5.44 -19.72
C ARG A 248 4.70 -5.91 -18.53
N ALA A 249 5.18 -7.15 -18.51
CA ALA A 249 6.06 -7.65 -17.44
C ALA A 249 7.35 -6.80 -17.33
N GLY A 250 7.85 -6.28 -18.46
CA GLY A 250 9.05 -5.44 -18.51
C GLY A 250 8.95 -4.16 -17.69
N THR A 251 7.76 -3.58 -17.54
CA THR A 251 7.57 -2.41 -16.65
C THR A 251 7.75 -2.78 -15.17
N TYR A 252 7.47 -4.04 -14.84
CA TYR A 252 7.51 -4.57 -13.48
C TYR A 252 8.87 -5.18 -13.10
N ALA A 253 9.66 -5.67 -14.06
CA ALA A 253 11.01 -6.20 -13.83
C ALA A 253 11.86 -5.29 -12.92
N SER A 254 12.39 -5.86 -11.84
CA SER A 254 13.11 -5.13 -10.79
C SER A 254 14.53 -5.63 -10.53
N SER A 255 14.89 -6.84 -11.01
CA SER A 255 16.24 -7.40 -10.98
C SER A 255 16.78 -7.67 -12.39
N ASP A 256 18.10 -7.81 -12.51
CA ASP A 256 18.74 -8.12 -13.79
C ASP A 256 18.38 -9.52 -14.30
N LEU A 257 18.24 -10.50 -13.40
CA LEU A 257 17.72 -11.83 -13.71
C LEU A 257 16.33 -11.77 -14.36
N GLN A 258 15.42 -10.94 -13.85
CA GLN A 258 14.08 -10.77 -14.45
C GLN A 258 14.14 -10.13 -15.85
N ARG A 259 15.09 -9.23 -16.08
CA ARG A 259 15.31 -8.59 -17.39
C ARG A 259 15.88 -9.60 -18.39
N GLU A 260 16.86 -10.40 -17.98
CA GLU A 260 17.48 -11.44 -18.78
C GLU A 260 16.47 -12.52 -19.19
N LEU A 261 15.67 -13.03 -18.23
CA LEU A 261 14.58 -13.98 -18.50
C LEU A 261 13.57 -13.42 -19.52
N LEU A 262 13.22 -12.14 -19.41
CA LEU A 262 12.29 -11.49 -20.34
C LEU A 262 12.89 -11.37 -21.75
N VAL A 263 14.15 -10.96 -21.87
CA VAL A 263 14.85 -10.87 -23.17
C VAL A 263 14.96 -12.24 -23.84
N GLY A 264 15.39 -13.27 -23.10
CA GLY A 264 15.51 -14.63 -23.62
C GLY A 264 14.15 -15.21 -24.06
N THR A 265 13.13 -15.08 -23.22
CA THR A 265 11.79 -15.60 -23.53
C THR A 265 11.15 -14.87 -24.71
N ARG A 266 11.35 -13.55 -24.82
CA ARG A 266 10.87 -12.77 -25.97
C ARG A 266 11.50 -13.24 -27.29
N ALA A 267 12.80 -13.51 -27.32
CA ALA A 267 13.47 -14.01 -28.52
C ALA A 267 12.93 -15.38 -28.98
N VAL A 268 12.56 -16.25 -28.03
CA VAL A 268 11.91 -17.54 -28.31
C VAL A 268 10.49 -17.35 -28.86
N VAL A 269 9.68 -16.46 -28.26
CA VAL A 269 8.32 -16.12 -28.74
C VAL A 269 8.39 -15.54 -30.16
N ASP A 270 9.28 -14.58 -30.42
CA ASP A 270 9.42 -13.93 -31.72
C ASP A 270 9.90 -14.92 -32.81
N SER A 271 10.76 -15.88 -32.46
CA SER A 271 11.19 -16.94 -33.38
C SER A 271 10.07 -17.93 -33.71
N ALA A 272 9.30 -18.36 -32.71
CA ALA A 272 8.12 -19.21 -32.91
C ALA A 272 7.07 -18.53 -33.78
N PHE A 273 6.86 -17.23 -33.57
CA PHE A 273 5.91 -16.41 -34.34
C PHE A 273 6.32 -16.26 -35.81
N ALA A 274 7.60 -16.01 -36.08
CA ALA A 274 8.13 -15.97 -37.43
C ALA A 274 7.99 -17.34 -38.14
N ALA A 275 8.27 -18.44 -37.44
CA ALA A 275 8.12 -19.79 -37.97
C ALA A 275 6.66 -20.17 -38.28
N LEU A 276 5.68 -19.66 -37.52
CA LEU A 276 4.25 -19.91 -37.77
C LEU A 276 3.67 -19.02 -38.88
N ARG A 277 4.25 -17.83 -39.14
CA ARG A 277 3.89 -16.97 -40.29
C ARG A 277 4.51 -17.41 -41.62
N ALA A 278 5.47 -18.33 -41.59
CA ALA A 278 6.13 -18.88 -42.77
C ALA A 278 5.50 -20.19 -43.28
N GLN A 279 4.41 -20.64 -42.65
CA GLN A 279 3.60 -21.80 -43.01
C GLN A 279 2.31 -21.35 -43.72
#